data_AF-A0A382D414-F1
#
_entry.id   AF-A0A382D414-F1
#
_cell.length_a   1.000
_cell.length_b   1.000
_cell.length_c   1.000
_cell.angle_alpha   90.00
_cell.angle_beta   90.00
_cell.angle_gamma   90.00
#
_symmetry.space_group_name_H-M   'P 1'
#
loop_
_entity.id
_entity.type
_entity.pdbx_description
1 polymer ?
#
loop_
_entity_poly.entity_id
_entity_poly.type
_entity_poly.pdbx_seq_one_letter_code
_entity_poly.pdbx_strand_id
1 'polypeptide(L)'
;MYNYQLDKPTSIRVAGSAMLTSYNDLLGGEVQDMVGFFLISKKGGSRRSPIDFETLSKHGRHVFVKGRYSGIVMAAYPQLLVEPVEDVEEAVMHGEKGSVGLEIVQSGNTLKSKGLLLHGSPLFLSESLYVVDYDRFQQNKALRKLVETLNPVGYFEDVRLENFSRWYYALEQNLGDSWVQRPPVDELFCKTDDIDSGLRPYRLRTRNWKPDDRYLREEAIALANSSRQKVLKHYKELH
;
A
#
# COMPACT_ATOMS: atom_id res chain seq x y z
N MET A 1 0.94 2.55 4.59
CA MET A 1 2.12 2.54 5.47
C MET A 1 1.79 3.45 6.65
N TYR A 2 1.74 2.93 7.87
CA TYR A 2 1.31 3.67 9.07
C TYR A 2 2.31 3.39 10.20
N ASN A 3 2.59 4.38 11.05
CA ASN A 3 3.47 4.22 12.21
C ASN A 3 2.70 3.55 13.37
N TYR A 4 2.14 2.36 13.16
CA TYR A 4 1.63 1.53 14.24
C TYR A 4 2.65 0.40 14.53
N GLN A 5 2.90 0.16 15.81
CA GLN A 5 3.64 -0.99 16.36
C GLN A 5 5.18 -1.01 16.19
N LEU A 6 5.88 0.13 16.35
CA LEU A 6 7.31 0.06 16.68
C LEU A 6 7.47 -0.03 18.20
N ASP A 7 7.88 -1.20 18.71
CA ASP A 7 8.21 -1.45 20.12
C ASP A 7 9.28 -0.49 20.69
N LYS A 8 10.04 0.16 19.81
CA LYS A 8 11.00 1.22 20.17
C LYS A 8 10.84 2.38 19.20
N PRO A 9 10.61 3.62 19.69
CA PRO A 9 10.61 4.78 18.82
C PRO A 9 12.00 4.95 18.22
N THR A 10 12.15 4.67 16.91
CA THR A 10 13.34 5.07 16.17
C THR A 10 13.30 6.59 15.96
N SER A 11 14.41 7.23 15.63
CA SER A 11 14.41 8.63 15.19
C SER A 11 14.02 8.78 13.71
N ILE A 12 13.89 7.68 12.98
CA ILE A 12 13.62 7.67 11.55
C ILE A 12 12.16 8.06 11.26
N ARG A 13 11.94 9.05 10.39
CA ARG A 13 10.62 9.57 10.04
C ARG A 13 10.47 9.76 8.54
N VAL A 14 9.27 9.51 8.03
CA VAL A 14 8.88 9.88 6.68
C VAL A 14 8.63 11.38 6.64
N ALA A 15 9.36 12.07 5.76
CA ALA A 15 9.19 13.49 5.48
C ALA A 15 8.02 13.73 4.51
N GLY A 16 7.78 12.79 3.58
CA GLY A 16 6.66 12.78 2.64
C GLY A 16 7.02 12.01 1.37
N SER A 17 6.11 12.02 0.41
CA SER A 17 6.30 11.42 -0.91
C SER A 17 7.35 12.17 -1.72
N ALA A 18 8.15 11.41 -2.47
CA ALA A 18 9.05 11.93 -3.48
C ALA A 18 8.34 12.26 -4.80
N MET A 19 7.07 11.85 -4.96
CA MET A 19 6.24 12.10 -6.14
C MET A 19 6.94 11.68 -7.45
N LEU A 20 7.68 10.58 -7.43
CA LEU A 20 8.30 10.06 -8.64
C LEU A 20 7.20 9.53 -9.56
N THR A 21 7.18 10.01 -10.79
CA THR A 21 6.21 9.57 -11.80
C THR A 21 6.90 8.91 -12.98
N SER A 22 6.15 8.07 -13.67
CA SER A 22 6.51 7.55 -14.97
C SER A 22 5.31 7.60 -15.89
N TYR A 23 5.56 7.82 -17.18
CA TYR A 23 4.53 7.78 -18.20
C TYR A 23 3.84 6.40 -18.23
N ASN A 24 2.52 6.42 -18.23
CA ASN A 24 1.67 5.24 -18.32
C ASN A 24 0.92 5.27 -19.67
N ASP A 25 1.27 4.35 -20.57
CA ASP A 25 0.70 4.29 -21.91
C ASP A 25 -0.81 4.09 -21.92
N LEU A 26 -1.35 3.37 -20.93
CA LEU A 26 -2.77 3.08 -20.84
C LEU A 26 -3.58 4.32 -20.44
N LEU A 27 -3.01 5.23 -19.66
CA LEU A 27 -3.65 6.50 -19.30
C LEU A 27 -3.25 7.68 -20.18
N GLY A 28 -2.21 7.52 -21.02
CA GLY A 28 -1.68 8.61 -21.82
C GLY A 28 -1.09 9.75 -20.97
N GLY A 29 -0.54 9.43 -19.79
CA GLY A 29 -0.07 10.44 -18.85
C GLY A 29 0.79 9.90 -17.72
N GLU A 30 1.35 10.81 -16.93
CA GLU A 30 2.20 10.48 -15.78
C GLU A 30 1.38 9.86 -14.63
N VAL A 31 1.92 8.78 -14.07
CA VAL A 31 1.39 8.10 -12.88
C VAL A 31 2.53 7.91 -11.89
N GLN A 32 2.24 8.20 -10.62
CA GLN A 32 3.22 8.03 -9.55
C GLN A 32 3.63 6.56 -9.36
N ASP A 33 4.81 6.32 -8.83
CA ASP A 33 5.41 5.02 -8.49
C ASP A 33 4.75 4.28 -7.31
N MET A 34 3.43 4.39 -7.18
CA MET A 34 2.67 3.68 -6.16
C MET A 34 2.60 2.19 -6.44
N VAL A 35 2.73 1.39 -5.40
CA VAL A 35 2.65 -0.07 -5.46
C VAL A 35 1.82 -0.61 -4.30
N GLY A 36 1.16 -1.75 -4.52
CA GLY A 36 0.55 -2.52 -3.45
C GLY A 36 1.16 -3.92 -3.35
N PHE A 37 1.26 -4.46 -2.15
CA PHE A 37 1.71 -5.83 -1.93
C PHE A 37 0.51 -6.78 -1.80
N PHE A 38 0.14 -7.42 -2.90
CA PHE A 38 -1.14 -8.11 -3.06
C PHE A 38 -1.03 -9.62 -3.04
N LEU A 39 -2.14 -10.27 -2.68
CA LEU A 39 -2.34 -11.70 -2.93
C LEU A 39 -2.58 -11.94 -4.43
N ILE A 40 -1.89 -12.93 -4.98
CA ILE A 40 -2.03 -13.38 -6.36
C ILE A 40 -2.32 -14.87 -6.43
N SER A 41 -3.05 -15.32 -7.47
CA SER A 41 -3.28 -16.74 -7.71
C SER A 41 -3.47 -17.07 -9.17
N LYS A 42 -3.40 -18.37 -9.52
CA LYS A 42 -3.91 -18.87 -10.80
C LYS A 42 -5.43 -18.70 -10.91
N LYS A 43 -5.92 -18.62 -12.16
CA LYS A 43 -7.34 -18.83 -12.47
C LYS A 43 -7.77 -20.27 -12.14
N GLY A 44 -9.02 -20.44 -11.69
CA GLY A 44 -9.61 -21.78 -11.47
C GLY A 44 -9.36 -22.42 -10.09
N GLY A 45 -8.73 -21.69 -9.14
CA GLY A 45 -8.54 -22.12 -7.76
C GLY A 45 -9.72 -21.77 -6.84
N SER A 46 -10.66 -22.70 -6.67
CA SER A 46 -11.77 -22.70 -5.68
C SER A 46 -13.01 -21.83 -5.95
N ARG A 47 -14.16 -22.49 -6.09
CA ARG A 47 -15.54 -21.92 -6.03
C ARG A 47 -16.10 -21.87 -4.59
N ARG A 48 -15.35 -22.28 -3.55
CA ARG A 48 -15.92 -22.55 -2.22
C ARG A 48 -15.55 -21.55 -1.11
N SER A 49 -14.49 -20.76 -1.25
CA SER A 49 -14.09 -19.76 -0.25
C SER A 49 -13.28 -18.63 -0.89
N PRO A 50 -13.38 -17.37 -0.39
CA PRO A 50 -12.52 -16.27 -0.80
C PRO A 50 -11.02 -16.59 -0.64
N ILE A 51 -10.18 -15.93 -1.43
CA ILE A 51 -8.73 -15.92 -1.24
C ILE A 51 -8.38 -14.61 -0.54
N ASP A 52 -8.31 -14.67 0.78
CA ASP A 52 -7.93 -13.54 1.65
C ASP A 52 -7.04 -14.02 2.80
N PHE A 53 -6.40 -13.08 3.49
CA PHE A 53 -5.48 -13.37 4.59
C PHE A 53 -6.13 -14.12 5.76
N GLU A 54 -7.40 -13.83 6.05
CA GLU A 54 -8.11 -14.45 7.18
C GLU A 54 -8.37 -15.94 6.91
N THR A 55 -8.85 -16.25 5.71
CA THR A 55 -9.12 -17.61 5.24
C THR A 55 -7.83 -18.41 5.15
N LEU A 56 -6.75 -17.81 4.59
CA LEU A 56 -5.45 -18.47 4.47
C LEU A 56 -4.84 -18.80 5.84
N SER A 57 -4.97 -17.88 6.81
CA SER A 57 -4.47 -18.07 8.18
C SER A 57 -5.18 -19.20 8.93
N LYS A 58 -6.45 -19.48 8.61
CA LYS A 58 -7.24 -20.55 9.26
C LYS A 58 -7.05 -21.92 8.61
N HIS A 59 -6.77 -21.95 7.30
CA HIS A 59 -6.83 -23.19 6.51
C HIS A 59 -5.48 -23.67 5.95
N GLY A 60 -4.38 -23.00 6.27
CA GLY A 60 -3.02 -23.54 6.12
C GLY A 60 -2.57 -23.81 4.69
N ARG A 61 -2.73 -22.85 3.77
CA ARG A 61 -2.16 -22.96 2.42
C ARG A 61 -0.77 -22.33 2.35
N HIS A 62 0.09 -22.92 1.53
CA HIS A 62 1.38 -22.32 1.18
C HIS A 62 1.18 -20.97 0.49
N VAL A 63 1.84 -19.94 1.03
CA VAL A 63 1.88 -18.58 0.50
C VAL A 63 3.30 -18.31 0.04
N PHE A 64 3.51 -18.29 -1.27
CA PHE A 64 4.81 -17.96 -1.85
C PHE A 64 5.11 -16.48 -1.68
N VAL A 65 6.29 -16.15 -1.18
CA VAL A 65 6.70 -14.77 -0.93
C VAL A 65 8.15 -14.58 -1.34
N LYS A 66 8.48 -13.45 -1.96
CA LYS A 66 9.88 -13.15 -2.26
C LYS A 66 10.70 -13.09 -0.97
N GLY A 67 11.83 -13.78 -0.91
CA GLY A 67 12.58 -14.00 0.34
C GLY A 67 12.83 -12.73 1.19
N ARG A 68 13.12 -11.59 0.55
CA ARG A 68 13.32 -10.29 1.23
C ARG A 68 12.10 -9.73 1.96
N TYR A 69 10.89 -10.21 1.67
CA TYR A 69 9.64 -9.79 2.31
C TYR A 69 9.08 -10.81 3.30
N SER A 70 9.66 -12.02 3.36
CA SER A 70 9.18 -13.12 4.21
C SER A 70 9.02 -12.70 5.69
N GLY A 71 10.01 -12.02 6.25
CA GLY A 71 9.99 -11.57 7.64
C GLY A 71 8.84 -10.60 7.96
N ILE A 72 8.53 -9.67 7.04
CA ILE A 72 7.41 -8.73 7.21
C ILE A 72 6.07 -9.48 7.19
N VAL A 73 5.92 -10.44 6.27
CA VAL A 73 4.69 -11.25 6.17
C VAL A 73 4.51 -12.13 7.40
N MET A 74 5.56 -12.82 7.84
CA MET A 74 5.51 -13.68 9.03
C MET A 74 5.24 -12.88 10.31
N ALA A 75 5.72 -11.64 10.41
CA ALA A 75 5.41 -10.77 11.54
C ALA A 75 3.94 -10.29 11.52
N ALA A 76 3.43 -9.91 10.35
CA ALA A 76 2.04 -9.44 10.20
C ALA A 76 1.01 -10.58 10.33
N TYR A 77 1.35 -11.77 9.82
CA TYR A 77 0.50 -12.96 9.89
C TYR A 77 1.31 -14.20 10.28
N PRO A 78 1.55 -14.40 11.58
CA PRO A 78 2.35 -15.53 12.08
C PRO A 78 1.76 -16.91 11.76
N GLN A 79 0.47 -16.97 11.41
CA GLN A 79 -0.25 -18.20 11.10
C GLN A 79 -0.22 -18.56 9.60
N LEU A 80 0.30 -17.68 8.72
CA LEU A 80 0.46 -18.04 7.32
C LEU A 80 1.63 -19.00 7.14
N LEU A 81 1.43 -20.02 6.30
CA LEU A 81 2.50 -20.91 5.87
C LEU A 81 3.29 -20.23 4.75
N VAL A 82 4.19 -19.34 5.13
CA VAL A 82 5.01 -18.55 4.19
C VAL A 82 6.16 -19.41 3.65
N GLU A 83 6.27 -19.47 2.33
CA GLU A 83 7.34 -20.15 1.61
C GLU A 83 8.17 -19.14 0.81
N PRO A 84 9.41 -18.85 1.22
CA PRO A 84 10.30 -17.95 0.51
C PRO A 84 10.69 -18.49 -0.87
N VAL A 85 10.51 -17.70 -1.93
CA VAL A 85 10.91 -18.02 -3.31
C VAL A 85 11.63 -16.85 -3.98
N GLU A 86 12.30 -17.09 -5.12
CA GLU A 86 12.95 -16.04 -5.91
C GLU A 86 11.96 -15.28 -6.81
N ASP A 87 11.10 -16.04 -7.48
CA ASP A 87 10.05 -15.56 -8.39
C ASP A 87 8.69 -16.07 -7.92
N VAL A 88 7.88 -15.16 -7.38
CA VAL A 88 6.58 -15.50 -6.78
C VAL A 88 5.58 -15.87 -7.87
N GLU A 89 5.58 -15.15 -8.99
CA GLU A 89 4.65 -15.43 -10.08
C GLU A 89 4.90 -16.81 -10.68
N GLU A 90 6.16 -17.20 -10.91
CA GLU A 90 6.52 -18.54 -11.38
C GLU A 90 6.20 -19.63 -10.37
N ALA A 91 6.48 -19.41 -9.08
CA ALA A 91 6.14 -20.36 -8.02
C ALA A 91 4.63 -20.59 -7.96
N VAL A 92 3.83 -19.53 -8.06
CA VAL A 92 2.36 -19.64 -8.15
C VAL A 92 1.95 -20.41 -9.41
N MET A 93 2.58 -20.11 -10.56
CA MET A 93 2.31 -20.75 -11.87
C MET A 93 2.68 -22.24 -11.92
N HIS A 94 3.62 -22.71 -11.11
CA HIS A 94 4.02 -24.12 -11.05
C HIS A 94 3.51 -24.86 -9.81
N GLY A 95 3.05 -24.14 -8.79
CA GLY A 95 2.51 -24.70 -7.57
C GLY A 95 1.19 -25.44 -7.75
N GLU A 96 0.80 -26.18 -6.73
CA GLU A 96 -0.45 -26.95 -6.69
C GLU A 96 -1.70 -26.07 -6.83
N LYS A 97 -2.85 -26.71 -7.07
CA LYS A 97 -4.11 -26.00 -7.19
C LYS A 97 -4.45 -25.32 -5.85
N GLY A 98 -4.59 -24.00 -5.88
CA GLY A 98 -4.88 -23.21 -4.69
C GLY A 98 -3.64 -22.58 -4.05
N SER A 99 -2.45 -22.79 -4.63
CA SER A 99 -1.27 -21.98 -4.33
C SER A 99 -1.55 -20.51 -4.56
N VAL A 100 -1.04 -19.69 -3.65
CA VAL A 100 -1.16 -18.23 -3.66
C VAL A 100 0.22 -17.63 -3.44
N GLY A 101 0.40 -16.40 -3.92
CA GLY A 101 1.62 -15.64 -3.72
C GLY A 101 1.32 -14.26 -3.15
N LEU A 102 2.32 -13.64 -2.52
CA LEU A 102 2.32 -12.20 -2.23
C LEU A 102 3.35 -11.51 -3.10
N GLU A 103 2.89 -10.57 -3.91
CA GLU A 103 3.74 -9.85 -4.88
C GLU A 103 3.47 -8.35 -4.85
N ILE A 104 4.53 -7.56 -5.08
CA ILE A 104 4.43 -6.12 -5.26
C ILE A 104 3.94 -5.85 -6.68
N VAL A 105 2.77 -5.24 -6.76
CA VAL A 105 2.10 -4.93 -8.01
C VAL A 105 1.98 -3.42 -8.17
N GLN A 106 2.54 -2.93 -9.28
CA GLN A 106 2.41 -1.53 -9.72
C GLN A 106 1.35 -1.42 -10.82
N SER A 107 1.67 -1.89 -12.03
CA SER A 107 0.79 -1.80 -13.21
C SER A 107 -0.06 -3.05 -13.43
N GLY A 108 0.36 -4.21 -12.90
CA GLY A 108 -0.31 -5.49 -13.14
C GLY A 108 0.06 -6.17 -14.47
N ASN A 109 1.00 -5.64 -15.25
CA ASN A 109 1.36 -6.19 -16.58
C ASN A 109 1.83 -7.65 -16.52
N THR A 110 2.68 -8.00 -15.55
CA THR A 110 3.17 -9.37 -15.38
C THR A 110 2.05 -10.35 -15.03
N LEU A 111 1.11 -9.93 -14.16
CA LEU A 111 -0.04 -10.75 -13.81
C LEU A 111 -0.92 -10.97 -15.03
N LYS A 112 -1.19 -9.92 -15.80
CA LYS A 112 -1.98 -9.98 -17.03
C LYS A 112 -1.36 -10.91 -18.06
N SER A 113 -0.05 -10.81 -18.31
CA SER A 113 0.65 -11.65 -19.30
C SER A 113 0.69 -13.13 -18.88
N LYS A 114 0.80 -13.41 -17.58
CA LYS A 114 0.79 -14.78 -17.03
C LYS A 114 -0.62 -15.30 -16.73
N GLY A 115 -1.66 -14.50 -16.94
CA GLY A 115 -3.05 -14.88 -16.66
C GLY A 115 -3.38 -15.08 -15.17
N LEU A 116 -2.63 -14.43 -14.28
CA LEU A 116 -2.81 -14.45 -12.83
C LEU A 116 -3.94 -13.51 -12.40
N LEU A 117 -4.52 -13.82 -11.24
CA LEU A 117 -5.53 -13.02 -10.56
C LEU A 117 -4.87 -12.20 -9.45
N LEU A 118 -5.34 -10.97 -9.28
CA LEU A 118 -5.04 -10.09 -8.15
C LEU A 118 -6.23 -10.12 -7.19
N HIS A 119 -6.03 -10.29 -5.89
CA HIS A 119 -7.13 -10.44 -4.91
C HIS A 119 -7.20 -9.27 -3.94
N GLY A 120 -8.39 -8.68 -3.80
CA GLY A 120 -8.75 -7.81 -2.70
C GLY A 120 -7.89 -6.57 -2.55
N SER A 121 -7.68 -6.17 -1.29
CA SER A 121 -6.77 -5.09 -0.87
C SER A 121 -5.34 -5.63 -0.67
N PRO A 122 -4.31 -4.80 -0.88
CA PRO A 122 -2.93 -5.19 -0.59
C PRO A 122 -2.70 -5.24 0.92
N LEU A 123 -1.70 -5.99 1.33
CA LEU A 123 -1.18 -5.97 2.70
C LEU A 123 -0.68 -4.58 3.09
N PHE A 124 0.05 -3.92 2.19
CA PHE A 124 0.39 -2.51 2.33
C PHE A 124 0.50 -1.82 0.98
N LEU A 125 0.30 -0.51 1.01
CA LEU A 125 0.64 0.42 -0.07
C LEU A 125 1.99 1.06 0.23
N SER A 126 2.78 1.26 -0.82
CA SER A 126 4.08 1.93 -0.76
C SER A 126 4.28 2.83 -1.99
N GLU A 127 5.19 3.77 -1.87
CA GLU A 127 5.66 4.69 -2.91
C GLU A 127 7.11 5.09 -2.57
N SER A 128 7.81 5.82 -3.43
CA SER A 128 9.08 6.43 -3.04
C SER A 128 8.86 7.56 -2.03
N LEU A 129 9.53 7.45 -0.88
CA LEU A 129 9.40 8.37 0.24
C LEU A 129 10.76 8.99 0.59
N TYR A 130 10.74 10.27 0.94
CA TYR A 130 11.86 10.87 1.66
C TYR A 130 11.79 10.47 3.13
N VAL A 131 12.87 9.87 3.63
CA VAL A 131 12.98 9.39 5.01
C VAL A 131 14.19 10.05 5.66
N VAL A 132 14.01 10.57 6.87
CA VAL A 132 15.05 11.34 7.58
C VAL A 132 15.24 10.82 8.99
N ASP A 133 16.49 10.88 9.48
CA ASP A 133 16.76 10.83 10.91
C ASP A 133 16.31 12.14 11.54
N TYR A 134 15.22 12.08 12.29
CA TYR A 134 14.54 13.25 12.83
C TYR A 134 15.38 14.01 13.85
N ASP A 135 16.13 13.31 14.69
CA ASP A 135 16.95 13.95 15.72
C ASP A 135 18.07 14.78 15.06
N ARG A 136 18.68 14.23 14.00
CA ARG A 136 19.63 14.96 13.16
C ARG A 136 18.96 16.11 12.42
N PHE A 137 17.77 15.90 11.86
CA PHE A 137 17.01 16.93 11.16
C PHE A 137 16.74 18.14 12.07
N GLN A 138 16.35 17.94 13.33
CA GLN A 138 16.09 19.04 14.26
C GLN A 138 17.34 19.92 14.49
N GLN A 139 18.51 19.29 14.61
CA GLN A 139 19.74 19.98 15.00
C GLN A 139 20.54 20.51 13.79
N ASN A 140 20.37 19.92 12.61
CA ASN A 140 21.15 20.24 11.42
C ASN A 140 20.39 21.18 10.47
N LYS A 141 20.82 22.45 10.39
CA LYS A 141 20.23 23.46 9.49
C LYS A 141 20.38 23.11 8.00
N ALA A 142 21.49 22.51 7.59
CA ALA A 142 21.71 22.13 6.20
C ALA A 142 20.76 21.00 5.78
N LEU A 143 20.55 20.01 6.66
CA LEU A 143 19.58 18.94 6.43
C LEU A 143 18.14 19.48 6.36
N ARG A 144 17.77 20.42 7.22
CA ARG A 144 16.45 21.09 7.14
C ARG A 144 16.26 21.79 5.80
N LYS A 145 17.23 22.62 5.41
CA LYS A 145 17.20 23.33 4.13
C LYS A 145 17.11 22.36 2.95
N LEU A 146 17.83 21.23 3.00
CA LEU A 146 17.74 20.20 1.96
C LEU A 146 16.32 19.63 1.87
N VAL A 147 15.75 19.18 2.99
CA VAL A 147 14.39 18.61 3.01
C VAL A 147 13.35 19.63 2.56
N GLU A 148 13.48 20.90 2.98
CA GLU A 148 12.63 22.00 2.50
C GLU A 148 12.76 22.22 0.99
N THR A 149 13.98 22.11 0.45
CA THR A 149 14.23 22.23 -1.01
C THR A 149 13.63 21.06 -1.79
N LEU A 150 13.67 19.85 -1.24
CA LEU A 150 13.06 18.66 -1.85
C LEU A 150 11.53 18.71 -1.83
N ASN A 151 10.94 19.58 -1.00
CA ASN A 151 9.50 19.82 -0.89
C ASN A 151 8.65 18.53 -0.88
N PRO A 152 8.90 17.61 0.08
CA PRO A 152 8.22 16.32 0.15
C PRO A 152 6.71 16.52 0.31
N VAL A 153 5.92 15.77 -0.48
CA VAL A 153 4.47 15.92 -0.49
C VAL A 153 3.82 15.09 0.61
N GLY A 154 2.95 15.71 1.41
CA GLY A 154 2.23 15.06 2.50
C GLY A 154 1.23 14.00 2.02
N TYR A 155 0.95 13.01 2.88
CA TYR A 155 0.07 11.87 2.56
C TYR A 155 -1.34 12.28 2.10
N PHE A 156 -1.90 13.35 2.69
CA PHE A 156 -3.24 13.88 2.40
C PHE A 156 -3.24 15.12 1.49
N GLU A 157 -2.10 15.47 0.90
CA GLU A 157 -2.05 16.58 -0.05
C GLU A 157 -2.72 16.22 -1.37
N ASP A 158 -3.42 17.20 -1.94
CA ASP A 158 -4.35 16.99 -3.04
C ASP A 158 -3.70 16.35 -4.28
N VAL A 159 -2.49 16.79 -4.61
CA VAL A 159 -1.70 16.25 -5.74
C VAL A 159 -1.36 14.76 -5.56
N ARG A 160 -1.10 14.31 -4.32
CA ARG A 160 -0.85 12.89 -4.05
C ARG A 160 -2.15 12.09 -4.11
N LEU A 161 -3.26 12.65 -3.63
CA LEU A 161 -4.58 12.02 -3.71
C LEU A 161 -5.01 11.82 -5.17
N GLU A 162 -4.76 12.80 -6.03
CA GLU A 162 -4.99 12.69 -7.48
C GLU A 162 -4.14 11.56 -8.08
N ASN A 163 -2.85 11.52 -7.76
CA ASN A 163 -1.93 10.47 -8.23
C ASN A 163 -2.34 9.07 -7.75
N PHE A 164 -2.84 8.96 -6.52
CA PHE A 164 -3.39 7.71 -6.01
C PHE A 164 -4.59 7.24 -6.83
N SER A 165 -5.52 8.15 -7.13
CA SER A 165 -6.69 7.83 -7.97
C SER A 165 -6.29 7.41 -9.38
N ARG A 166 -5.29 8.08 -9.98
CA ARG A 166 -4.72 7.70 -11.29
C ARG A 166 -4.07 6.32 -11.26
N TRP A 167 -3.25 6.02 -10.26
CA TRP A 167 -2.63 4.70 -10.10
C TRP A 167 -3.69 3.60 -9.97
N TYR A 168 -4.67 3.80 -9.08
CA TYR A 168 -5.76 2.85 -8.88
C TYR A 168 -6.53 2.59 -10.19
N TYR A 169 -6.89 3.66 -10.89
CA TYR A 169 -7.61 3.58 -12.16
C TYR A 169 -6.79 2.85 -13.24
N ALA A 170 -5.49 3.16 -13.38
CA ALA A 170 -4.62 2.46 -14.31
C ALA A 170 -4.57 0.95 -14.02
N LEU A 171 -4.43 0.56 -12.75
CA LEU A 171 -4.39 -0.83 -12.33
C LEU A 171 -5.72 -1.55 -12.60
N GLU A 172 -6.84 -0.88 -12.32
CA GLU A 172 -8.19 -1.34 -12.66
C GLU A 172 -8.35 -1.58 -14.16
N GLN A 173 -8.05 -0.60 -14.99
CA GLN A 173 -8.23 -0.70 -16.44
C GLN A 173 -7.33 -1.78 -17.04
N ASN A 174 -6.13 -1.96 -16.47
CA ASN A 174 -5.23 -2.97 -16.97
C ASN A 174 -5.69 -4.40 -16.64
N LEU A 175 -6.14 -4.64 -15.40
CA LEU A 175 -6.48 -5.98 -14.92
C LEU A 175 -7.94 -6.39 -15.17
N GLY A 176 -8.87 -5.43 -15.22
CA GLY A 176 -10.31 -5.68 -15.34
C GLY A 176 -10.80 -6.72 -14.33
N ASP A 177 -11.54 -7.72 -14.82
CA ASP A 177 -12.08 -8.84 -14.02
C ASP A 177 -11.00 -9.73 -13.37
N SER A 178 -9.72 -9.55 -13.72
CA SER A 178 -8.62 -10.27 -13.06
C SER A 178 -8.29 -9.69 -11.68
N TRP A 179 -8.78 -8.49 -11.34
CA TRP A 179 -8.76 -7.98 -9.97
C TRP A 179 -10.03 -8.42 -9.22
N VAL A 180 -9.94 -9.59 -8.61
CA VAL A 180 -11.04 -10.25 -7.91
C VAL A 180 -11.28 -9.55 -6.58
N GLN A 181 -12.56 -9.29 -6.26
CA GLN A 181 -12.97 -8.61 -5.02
C GLN A 181 -12.28 -7.25 -4.83
N ARG A 182 -12.04 -6.53 -5.93
CA ARG A 182 -11.43 -5.19 -5.90
C ARG A 182 -12.19 -4.27 -4.92
N PRO A 183 -11.52 -3.70 -3.92
CA PRO A 183 -12.15 -2.75 -3.00
C PRO A 183 -12.48 -1.42 -3.70
N PRO A 184 -13.48 -0.66 -3.25
CA PRO A 184 -13.65 0.73 -3.66
C PRO A 184 -12.37 1.56 -3.46
N VAL A 185 -12.11 2.52 -4.35
CA VAL A 185 -10.86 3.31 -4.35
C VAL A 185 -10.60 4.04 -3.03
N ASP A 186 -11.64 4.52 -2.36
CA ASP A 186 -11.55 5.21 -1.08
C ASP A 186 -11.33 4.29 0.10
N GLU A 187 -11.96 3.12 0.11
CA GLU A 187 -11.70 2.07 1.10
C GLU A 187 -10.29 1.50 0.96
N LEU A 188 -9.77 1.41 -0.28
CA LEU A 188 -8.38 1.03 -0.53
C LEU A 188 -7.41 2.10 0.00
N PHE A 189 -7.73 3.38 -0.22
CA PHE A 189 -6.91 4.49 0.26
C PHE A 189 -6.81 4.52 1.79
N CYS A 190 -7.96 4.38 2.45
CA CYS A 190 -8.07 4.43 3.90
C CYS A 190 -9.36 3.75 4.36
N LYS A 191 -9.23 2.64 5.10
CA LYS A 191 -10.39 1.95 5.67
C LYS A 191 -11.06 2.79 6.74
N THR A 192 -12.37 2.66 6.85
CA THR A 192 -13.15 3.31 7.91
C THR A 192 -12.61 2.98 9.31
N ASP A 193 -12.28 1.71 9.55
CA ASP A 193 -11.73 1.25 10.84
C ASP A 193 -10.37 1.88 11.17
N ASP A 194 -9.54 2.15 10.16
CA ASP A 194 -8.25 2.83 10.34
C ASP A 194 -8.46 4.30 10.75
N ILE A 195 -9.46 4.97 10.17
CA ILE A 195 -9.85 6.35 10.50
C ILE A 195 -10.34 6.42 11.94
N ASP A 196 -11.25 5.52 12.31
CA ASP A 196 -11.84 5.47 13.64
C ASP A 196 -10.78 5.15 14.69
N SER A 197 -9.81 4.29 14.34
CA SER A 197 -8.62 4.01 15.16
C SER A 197 -7.64 5.19 15.23
N GLY A 198 -7.93 6.28 14.51
CA GLY A 198 -7.20 7.53 14.58
C GLY A 198 -6.08 7.63 13.56
N LEU A 199 -6.29 7.21 12.31
CA LEU A 199 -5.29 7.33 11.25
C LEU A 199 -4.63 8.71 11.21
N ARG A 200 -3.30 8.75 11.36
CA ARG A 200 -2.52 9.99 11.30
C ARG A 200 -1.54 9.96 10.14
N PRO A 201 -1.44 11.04 9.36
CA PRO A 201 -0.50 11.13 8.24
C PRO A 201 0.93 11.28 8.76
N TYR A 202 1.88 10.85 7.95
CA TYR A 202 3.30 11.14 8.15
C TYR A 202 3.54 12.66 8.24
N ARG A 203 4.01 13.13 9.40
CA ARG A 203 4.49 14.52 9.56
C ARG A 203 5.73 14.52 10.43
N LEU A 204 6.74 15.29 10.00
CA LEU A 204 7.91 15.60 10.84
C LEU A 204 7.53 16.38 12.10
N ARG A 205 6.31 16.91 12.24
CA ARG A 205 5.89 17.71 13.40
C ARG A 205 5.26 16.90 14.55
N THR A 206 5.00 15.60 14.41
CA THR A 206 4.25 14.80 15.40
C THR A 206 5.12 13.86 16.24
N ARG A 207 6.21 14.39 16.81
CA ARG A 207 7.23 13.63 17.59
C ARG A 207 6.67 12.81 18.76
N ASN A 208 5.64 13.29 19.45
CA ASN A 208 5.26 12.80 20.78
C ASN A 208 3.98 11.95 20.83
N TRP A 209 3.45 11.55 19.67
CA TRP A 209 2.13 10.91 19.65
C TRP A 209 2.28 9.41 19.88
N LYS A 210 1.55 8.92 20.87
CA LYS A 210 1.42 7.49 21.17
C LYS A 210 0.11 6.96 20.59
N PRO A 211 -0.04 5.63 20.36
CA PRO A 211 -1.29 5.05 19.87
C PRO A 211 -2.52 5.33 20.76
N ASP A 212 -2.31 5.59 22.05
CA ASP A 212 -3.34 5.97 23.03
C ASP A 212 -3.60 7.49 23.12
N ASP A 213 -2.86 8.29 22.34
CA ASP A 213 -2.98 9.75 22.35
C ASP A 213 -4.27 10.21 21.64
N ARG A 214 -5.11 10.97 22.35
CA ARG A 214 -6.35 11.56 21.83
C ARG A 214 -6.12 12.92 21.14
N TYR A 215 -4.89 13.44 21.18
CA TYR A 215 -4.55 14.75 20.65
C TYR A 215 -4.85 14.86 19.13
N LEU A 216 -5.63 15.90 18.77
CA LEU A 216 -6.15 16.21 17.42
C LEU A 216 -6.84 15.04 16.70
N ARG A 217 -7.47 14.12 17.46
CA ARG A 217 -8.11 12.94 16.86
C ARG A 217 -9.21 13.27 15.88
N GLU A 218 -10.07 14.20 16.25
CA GLU A 218 -11.19 14.67 15.44
C GLU A 218 -10.69 15.35 14.16
N GLU A 219 -9.64 16.17 14.24
CA GLU A 219 -9.05 16.82 13.07
C GLU A 219 -8.52 15.81 12.05
N ALA A 220 -7.82 14.78 12.53
CA ALA A 220 -7.28 13.78 11.64
C ALA A 220 -8.35 12.80 11.11
N ILE A 221 -9.44 12.55 11.86
CA ILE A 221 -10.63 11.87 11.33
C ILE A 221 -11.26 12.72 10.21
N ALA A 222 -11.48 14.01 10.47
CA ALA A 222 -12.05 14.93 9.48
C ALA A 222 -11.18 15.04 8.22
N LEU A 223 -9.85 15.09 8.39
CA LEU A 223 -8.91 15.13 7.29
C LEU A 223 -8.95 13.84 6.47
N ALA A 224 -8.92 12.66 7.11
CA ALA A 224 -9.00 11.38 6.40
C ALA A 224 -10.33 11.23 5.64
N ASN A 225 -11.46 11.62 6.26
CA ASN A 225 -12.77 11.63 5.60
C ASN A 225 -12.80 12.59 4.40
N SER A 226 -12.26 13.80 4.56
CA SER A 226 -12.14 14.76 3.45
C SER A 226 -11.27 14.20 2.32
N SER A 227 -10.14 13.57 2.65
CA SER A 227 -9.25 12.95 1.67
C SER A 227 -9.91 11.81 0.91
N ARG A 228 -10.72 10.96 1.57
CA ARG A 228 -11.52 9.92 0.88
C ARG A 228 -12.47 10.52 -0.15
N GLN A 229 -13.16 11.61 0.19
CA GLN A 229 -14.06 12.30 -0.75
C GLN A 229 -13.29 12.87 -1.96
N LYS A 230 -12.10 13.41 -1.74
CA LYS A 230 -11.23 13.90 -2.81
C LYS A 230 -10.73 12.78 -3.71
N VAL A 231 -10.27 11.67 -3.14
CA VAL A 231 -9.86 10.47 -3.90
C VAL A 231 -10.99 9.98 -4.78
N LEU A 232 -12.22 9.87 -4.24
CA LEU A 232 -13.41 9.50 -5.02
C LEU A 232 -13.70 10.48 -6.14
N LYS A 233 -13.59 11.77 -5.87
CA LYS A 233 -13.81 12.82 -6.87
C LYS A 233 -12.81 12.68 -8.02
N HIS A 234 -11.51 12.69 -7.71
CA HIS A 234 -10.43 12.54 -8.69
C HIS A 234 -10.58 11.24 -9.51
N TYR A 235 -10.97 10.15 -8.86
CA TYR A 235 -11.21 8.88 -9.54
C TYR A 235 -12.40 8.95 -10.51
N LYS A 236 -13.50 9.59 -10.13
CA LYS A 236 -14.67 9.77 -11.00
C LYS A 236 -14.38 10.65 -12.23
N GLU A 237 -13.46 11.59 -12.11
CA GLU A 237 -13.04 12.46 -13.22
C GLU A 237 -12.18 11.74 -14.28
N LEU A 238 -11.73 10.51 -14.00
CA LEU A 238 -10.96 9.67 -14.94
C LEU A 238 -11.82 8.73 -15.80
N HIS A 239 -13.12 8.60 -15.50
CA HIS A 239 -14.11 7.83 -16.27
C HIS A 239 -14.87 8.74 -17.25
#